data_AF-I0R4K8-F1
#
_entry.id   AF-I0R4K8-F1
#
_cell.length_a   1.000
_cell.length_b   1.000
_cell.length_c   1.000
_cell.angle_alpha   90.00
_cell.angle_beta   90.00
_cell.angle_gamma   90.00
#
_symmetry.space_group_name_H-M   'P 1'
#
loop_
_entity.id
_entity.type
_entity.pdbx_description
1 polymer ?
#
loop_
_entity_poly.entity_id
_entity_poly.type
_entity_poly.pdbx_seq_one_letter_code
_entity_poly.pdbx_strand_id
1 'polypeptide(L)'
;MALGGGIWTRQDKVLPGAYTVFSNAKKASAALSSRGIVALPTALDFGEAGKVFEVSREDFMTKSKELFGYRIDDDHMRNLREVFLHATKVLVYRLVSADATAASNTLATAKYVGKRGNDIKIVVGANVDKPSAFDVSTYLDNVLVDTQTVDNMAGLKDNAYVTFKSSATLSVTAGMLLSGGTNGSNLTGEIYTKALASFEAYAFNILCCPVIDSTITKLFVAYTKRLRDEVGSKFQTVVYKSDSDYEGIISINNDVVGTDKNSLVYWVSGAEAGCEVNKSLTNALYDGEYEVITDYKQSQLETAIEQGKFTLHNVNGDVRVLEDINSFVSFKVDKDSMFSSNQTIRVIDQIANDIAALFNTRYLGVVPNDNAGRISLWNDICKIHQELEKLRAIESFDTKSVEVVQGDDKKSVLCTINGIDIINAMTKLYLNVIIA
;
A
#
# COMPACT_ATOMS: atom_id res chain seq x y z
N MET A 1 15.28 -48.06 38.18
CA MET A 1 15.82 -46.77 38.62
C MET A 1 16.06 -45.92 37.38
N ALA A 2 15.37 -44.78 37.27
CA ALA A 2 15.54 -43.88 36.13
C ALA A 2 16.80 -43.01 36.33
N LEU A 3 17.70 -42.98 35.35
CA LEU A 3 18.80 -42.01 35.27
C LEU A 3 18.22 -40.59 35.11
N GLY A 4 18.97 -39.56 35.50
CA GLY A 4 18.47 -38.18 35.55
C GLY A 4 17.87 -37.70 34.23
N GLY A 5 16.74 -36.98 34.30
CA GLY A 5 16.03 -36.39 33.17
C GLY A 5 15.25 -35.14 33.57
N GLY A 6 15.27 -34.11 32.73
CA GLY A 6 14.62 -32.82 32.97
C GLY A 6 15.14 -31.69 32.07
N ILE A 7 14.40 -30.58 32.04
CA ILE A 7 14.73 -29.35 31.30
C ILE A 7 15.83 -28.58 32.09
N TRP A 8 16.82 -28.00 31.41
CA TRP A 8 17.92 -27.27 32.04
C TRP A 8 18.10 -25.88 31.44
N THR A 9 18.50 -24.89 32.23
CA THR A 9 18.78 -23.51 31.78
C THR A 9 20.23 -23.07 32.00
N ARG A 10 20.97 -23.82 32.83
CA ARG A 10 22.43 -23.71 33.05
C ARG A 10 22.99 -25.07 33.45
N GLN A 11 24.29 -25.31 33.25
CA GLN A 11 24.95 -26.60 33.47
C GLN A 11 25.21 -26.89 34.96
N ASP A 12 24.15 -27.04 35.74
CA ASP A 12 24.20 -27.21 37.20
C ASP A 12 23.68 -28.57 37.70
N LYS A 13 23.53 -29.55 36.80
CA LYS A 13 22.98 -30.86 37.15
C LYS A 13 24.07 -31.84 37.59
N VAL A 14 23.88 -32.40 38.78
CA VAL A 14 24.86 -33.24 39.49
C VAL A 14 24.69 -34.75 39.19
N LEU A 15 23.49 -35.17 38.77
CA LEU A 15 23.22 -36.59 38.45
C LEU A 15 23.64 -36.94 37.01
N PRO A 16 24.26 -38.10 36.77
CA PRO A 16 24.51 -38.60 35.43
C PRO A 16 23.19 -38.85 34.68
N GLY A 17 23.04 -38.26 33.48
CA GLY A 17 21.81 -38.38 32.68
C GLY A 17 21.82 -37.47 31.45
N ALA A 18 20.84 -37.64 30.56
CA ALA A 18 20.63 -36.78 29.40
C ALA A 18 19.57 -35.72 29.72
N TYR A 19 19.97 -34.45 29.63
CA TYR A 19 19.09 -33.32 29.86
C TYR A 19 18.78 -32.63 28.53
N THR A 20 17.53 -32.68 28.09
CA THR A 20 17.09 -32.18 26.78
C THR A 20 16.14 -31.01 26.97
N VAL A 21 16.36 -29.93 26.21
CA VAL A 21 15.43 -28.82 26.10
C VAL A 21 14.92 -28.76 24.67
N PHE A 22 13.59 -28.71 24.53
CA PHE A 22 12.96 -28.37 23.27
C PHE A 22 12.58 -26.90 23.33
N SER A 23 13.20 -26.08 22.49
CA SER A 23 12.80 -24.70 22.25
C SER A 23 12.31 -24.57 20.81
N ASN A 24 11.34 -23.69 20.58
CA ASN A 24 10.97 -23.34 19.22
C ASN A 24 12.15 -22.63 18.55
N ALA A 25 12.67 -23.19 17.47
CA ALA A 25 13.35 -22.36 16.49
C ALA A 25 12.29 -21.40 15.92
N LYS A 26 12.27 -20.14 16.36
CA LYS A 26 11.64 -19.08 15.58
C LYS A 26 12.40 -19.03 14.26
N LYS A 27 11.95 -19.79 13.26
CA LYS A 27 12.41 -19.65 11.88
C LYS A 27 11.83 -18.32 11.38
N ALA A 28 12.53 -17.22 11.66
CA ALA A 28 12.48 -16.08 10.76
C ALA A 28 13.09 -16.58 9.44
N SER A 29 12.22 -16.85 8.46
CA SER A 29 12.65 -17.29 7.13
C SER A 29 13.38 -16.14 6.45
N ALA A 30 14.50 -16.41 5.79
CA ALA A 30 15.10 -15.49 4.82
C ALA A 30 14.28 -15.49 3.50
N ALA A 31 12.95 -15.45 3.62
CA ALA A 31 12.04 -15.37 2.48
C ALA A 31 11.93 -13.91 2.05
N LEU A 32 11.80 -13.70 0.74
CA LEU A 32 11.52 -12.39 0.18
C LEU A 32 10.20 -11.86 0.72
N SER A 33 10.15 -10.57 1.07
CA SER A 33 8.89 -9.94 1.46
C SER A 33 7.92 -9.89 0.28
N SER A 34 6.64 -10.06 0.58
CA SER A 34 5.57 -9.98 -0.43
C SER A 34 5.38 -8.53 -0.90
N ARG A 35 5.24 -8.35 -2.21
CA ARG A 35 4.87 -7.07 -2.83
C ARG A 35 3.35 -6.91 -2.95
N GLY A 36 2.89 -5.80 -3.51
CA GLY A 36 1.49 -5.51 -3.78
C GLY A 36 0.81 -4.58 -2.78
N ILE A 37 1.58 -3.88 -1.93
CA ILE A 37 1.04 -2.99 -0.91
C ILE A 37 1.12 -1.52 -1.37
N VAL A 38 -0.04 -0.86 -1.43
CA VAL A 38 -0.16 0.58 -1.77
C VAL A 38 -0.57 1.37 -0.53
N ALA A 39 0.15 2.45 -0.23
CA ALA A 39 -0.32 3.49 0.70
C ALA A 39 -1.16 4.52 -0.07
N LEU A 40 -2.40 4.73 0.37
CA LEU A 40 -3.38 5.55 -0.33
C LEU A 40 -4.07 6.55 0.61
N PRO A 41 -3.62 7.81 0.64
CA PRO A 41 -4.46 8.90 1.12
C PRO A 41 -5.58 9.13 0.09
N THR A 42 -6.84 9.15 0.50
CA THR A 42 -7.96 9.36 -0.43
C THR A 42 -9.15 10.06 0.21
N ALA A 43 -9.86 10.85 -0.59
CA ALA A 43 -11.12 11.47 -0.20
C ALA A 43 -12.27 10.49 -0.42
N LEU A 44 -13.08 10.24 0.62
CA LEU A 44 -14.23 9.34 0.56
C LEU A 44 -15.43 9.97 1.28
N ASP A 45 -16.64 9.58 0.89
CA ASP A 45 -17.87 10.10 1.50
C ASP A 45 -18.28 9.40 2.80
N PHE A 46 -17.64 8.27 3.11
CA PHE A 46 -17.90 7.44 4.29
C PHE A 46 -16.65 6.65 4.68
N GLY A 47 -16.66 6.09 5.89
CA GLY A 47 -15.63 5.18 6.37
C GLY A 47 -14.75 5.80 7.45
N GLU A 48 -13.93 4.94 8.04
CA GLU A 48 -13.02 5.28 9.13
C GLU A 48 -12.08 6.43 8.74
N ALA A 49 -11.91 7.41 9.63
CA ALA A 49 -11.12 8.60 9.39
C ALA A 49 -10.08 8.81 10.51
N GLY A 50 -9.02 9.56 10.20
CA GLY A 50 -8.00 9.96 11.18
C GLY A 50 -6.99 8.86 11.53
N LYS A 51 -7.03 7.71 10.86
CA LYS A 51 -6.03 6.65 10.98
C LYS A 51 -5.91 5.86 9.69
N VAL A 52 -4.77 5.18 9.54
CA VAL A 52 -4.57 4.18 8.48
C VAL A 52 -5.36 2.93 8.85
N PHE A 53 -6.08 2.36 7.87
CA PHE A 53 -6.68 1.04 7.99
C PHE A 53 -6.33 0.20 6.77
N GLU A 54 -6.13 -1.10 7.00
CA GLU A 54 -5.75 -2.04 5.96
C GLU A 54 -6.98 -2.60 5.25
N VAL A 55 -6.92 -2.66 3.93
CA VAL A 55 -7.95 -3.29 3.10
C VAL A 55 -7.26 -4.28 2.18
N SER A 56 -7.55 -5.56 2.36
CA SER A 56 -7.13 -6.59 1.41
C SER A 56 -8.01 -6.54 0.16
N ARG A 57 -7.52 -7.09 -0.96
CA ARG A 57 -8.35 -7.26 -2.16
C ARG A 57 -9.64 -8.01 -1.86
N GLU A 58 -9.60 -9.05 -1.03
CA GLU A 58 -10.79 -9.82 -0.62
C GLU A 58 -11.79 -8.97 0.18
N ASP A 59 -11.31 -8.18 1.13
CA ASP A 59 -12.17 -7.27 1.90
C ASP A 59 -12.78 -6.19 1.00
N PHE A 60 -12.05 -5.70 0.00
CA PHE A 60 -12.61 -4.78 -0.98
C PHE A 60 -13.74 -5.46 -1.78
N MET A 61 -13.54 -6.68 -2.28
CA MET A 61 -14.56 -7.41 -3.05
C MET A 61 -15.81 -7.74 -2.22
N THR A 62 -15.65 -8.07 -0.94
CA THR A 62 -16.73 -8.63 -0.11
C THR A 62 -17.35 -7.64 0.88
N LYS A 63 -16.59 -6.62 1.31
CA LYS A 63 -16.97 -5.69 2.38
C LYS A 63 -16.92 -4.21 1.95
N SER A 64 -16.79 -3.89 0.66
CA SER A 64 -16.79 -2.50 0.17
C SER A 64 -17.94 -1.65 0.75
N LYS A 65 -19.15 -2.21 0.82
CA LYS A 65 -20.33 -1.47 1.33
C LYS A 65 -20.23 -1.15 2.81
N GLU A 66 -19.62 -2.03 3.61
CA GLU A 66 -19.40 -1.80 5.04
C GLU A 66 -18.27 -0.80 5.27
N LEU A 67 -17.15 -0.96 4.54
CA LEU A 67 -15.94 -0.15 4.71
C LEU A 67 -16.10 1.28 4.17
N PHE A 68 -16.71 1.42 3.00
CA PHE A 68 -16.74 2.66 2.22
C PHE A 68 -18.14 3.22 1.99
N GLY A 69 -19.19 2.51 2.44
CA GLY A 69 -20.58 2.91 2.24
C GLY A 69 -21.11 2.68 0.82
N TYR A 70 -20.29 2.16 -0.09
CA TYR A 70 -20.64 1.93 -1.49
C TYR A 70 -20.37 0.48 -1.88
N ARG A 71 -21.22 -0.03 -2.78
CA ARG A 71 -20.95 -1.32 -3.40
C ARG A 71 -19.73 -1.21 -4.30
N ILE A 72 -19.09 -2.35 -4.56
CA ILE A 72 -17.87 -2.37 -5.38
C ILE A 72 -18.12 -1.87 -6.81
N ASP A 73 -19.32 -2.03 -7.36
CA ASP A 73 -19.72 -1.61 -8.70
C ASP A 73 -20.08 -0.11 -8.81
N ASP A 74 -20.05 0.63 -7.70
CA ASP A 74 -20.41 2.05 -7.67
C ASP A 74 -19.28 2.94 -8.20
N ASP A 75 -19.61 4.00 -8.95
CA ASP A 75 -18.62 4.93 -9.51
C ASP A 75 -17.71 5.57 -8.45
N HIS A 76 -18.18 5.75 -7.21
CA HIS A 76 -17.36 6.27 -6.11
C HIS A 76 -16.18 5.34 -5.76
N MET A 77 -16.29 4.05 -6.08
CA MET A 77 -15.24 3.04 -5.83
C MET A 77 -14.28 2.87 -7.00
N ARG A 78 -14.47 3.57 -8.12
CA ARG A 78 -13.65 3.43 -9.34
C ARG A 78 -12.15 3.57 -9.04
N ASN A 79 -11.75 4.62 -8.32
CA ASN A 79 -10.35 4.84 -7.96
C ASN A 79 -9.76 3.66 -7.16
N LEU A 80 -10.53 3.06 -6.26
CA LEU A 80 -10.09 1.88 -5.51
C LEU A 80 -10.04 0.63 -6.39
N ARG A 81 -11.00 0.45 -7.30
CA ARG A 81 -10.97 -0.64 -8.29
C ARG A 81 -9.70 -0.57 -9.15
N GLU A 82 -9.32 0.62 -9.61
CA GLU A 82 -8.08 0.84 -10.36
C GLU A 82 -6.84 0.36 -9.59
N VAL A 83 -6.72 0.71 -8.31
CA VAL A 83 -5.60 0.26 -7.46
C VAL A 83 -5.65 -1.26 -7.28
N PHE A 84 -6.82 -1.81 -6.96
CA PHE A 84 -7.03 -3.23 -6.69
C PHE A 84 -7.05 -4.10 -7.95
N LEU A 85 -6.86 -3.59 -9.16
CA LEU A 85 -6.59 -4.40 -10.37
C LEU A 85 -5.25 -5.14 -10.26
N HIS A 86 -4.30 -4.60 -9.50
CA HIS A 86 -2.97 -5.21 -9.35
C HIS A 86 -2.49 -5.25 -7.89
N ALA A 87 -2.96 -4.36 -7.01
CA ALA A 87 -2.60 -4.39 -5.60
C ALA A 87 -3.22 -5.59 -4.87
N THR A 88 -2.46 -6.18 -3.95
CA THR A 88 -2.93 -7.25 -3.05
C THR A 88 -3.52 -6.66 -1.76
N LYS A 89 -3.00 -5.50 -1.33
CA LYS A 89 -3.42 -4.78 -0.13
C LYS A 89 -3.28 -3.27 -0.33
N VAL A 90 -4.22 -2.50 0.20
CA VAL A 90 -4.14 -1.05 0.26
C VAL A 90 -4.23 -0.58 1.71
N LEU A 91 -3.26 0.24 2.12
CA LEU A 91 -3.28 0.97 3.38
C LEU A 91 -4.01 2.29 3.12
N VAL A 92 -5.27 2.37 3.52
CA VAL A 92 -6.12 3.52 3.24
C VAL A 92 -6.04 4.52 4.39
N TYR A 93 -5.84 5.79 4.07
CA TYR A 93 -6.07 6.90 4.99
C TYR A 93 -7.14 7.81 4.41
N ARG A 94 -8.31 7.86 5.05
CA ARG A 94 -9.39 8.73 4.61
C ARG A 94 -9.09 10.19 4.98
N LEU A 95 -9.00 11.04 3.96
CA LEU A 95 -8.82 12.47 4.09
C LEU A 95 -10.17 13.12 4.41
N VAL A 96 -10.21 13.89 5.50
CA VAL A 96 -11.42 14.53 5.99
C VAL A 96 -11.15 16.00 6.26
N SER A 97 -11.95 16.87 5.65
CA SER A 97 -11.87 18.32 5.86
C SER A 97 -12.31 18.70 7.29
N ALA A 98 -11.76 19.79 7.83
CA ALA A 98 -12.06 20.22 9.20
C ALA A 98 -13.54 20.61 9.40
N ASP A 99 -14.23 21.03 8.34
CA ASP A 99 -15.63 21.42 8.30
C ASP A 99 -16.58 20.29 7.84
N ALA A 100 -16.08 19.05 7.76
CA ALA A 100 -16.91 17.89 7.45
C ALA A 100 -17.89 17.58 8.60
N THR A 101 -19.12 17.19 8.26
CA THR A 101 -20.18 16.89 9.23
C THR A 101 -20.80 15.52 8.98
N ALA A 102 -21.23 14.87 10.05
CA ALA A 102 -22.02 13.64 9.97
C ALA A 102 -23.50 13.99 9.77
N ALA A 103 -24.16 13.24 8.89
CA ALA A 103 -25.59 13.34 8.74
C ALA A 103 -26.29 12.88 10.02
N SER A 104 -27.43 13.47 10.38
CA SER A 104 -28.11 13.15 11.63
C SER A 104 -29.62 13.33 11.50
N ASN A 105 -30.39 12.64 12.35
CA ASN A 105 -31.81 12.86 12.57
C ASN A 105 -32.13 12.84 14.07
N THR A 106 -33.39 12.72 14.48
CA THR A 106 -33.74 12.70 15.92
C THR A 106 -33.32 11.42 16.63
N LEU A 107 -33.16 10.30 15.93
CA LEU A 107 -32.89 8.97 16.49
C LEU A 107 -31.41 8.58 16.44
N ALA A 108 -30.67 9.04 15.42
CA ALA A 108 -29.32 8.57 15.16
C ALA A 108 -28.46 9.63 14.44
N THR A 109 -27.15 9.41 14.49
CA THR A 109 -26.14 10.15 13.72
C THR A 109 -25.34 9.13 12.90
N ALA A 110 -24.98 9.46 11.66
CA ALA A 110 -24.11 8.63 10.84
C ALA A 110 -22.78 8.39 11.58
N LYS A 111 -22.30 7.15 11.56
CA LYS A 111 -21.09 6.75 12.28
C LYS A 111 -19.87 7.57 11.85
N TYR A 112 -19.82 7.90 10.57
CA TYR A 112 -18.75 8.70 9.99
C TYR A 112 -19.30 9.97 9.36
N VAL A 113 -18.48 11.03 9.39
CA VAL A 113 -18.75 12.27 8.66
C VAL A 113 -18.76 12.03 7.16
N GLY A 114 -19.43 12.89 6.40
CA GLY A 114 -19.45 12.85 4.93
C GLY A 114 -20.85 12.75 4.32
N LYS A 115 -20.91 12.87 3.00
CA LYS A 115 -22.16 12.95 2.24
C LYS A 115 -22.97 11.65 2.26
N ARG A 116 -22.31 10.50 2.34
CA ARG A 116 -22.98 9.19 2.25
C ARG A 116 -23.91 8.92 3.43
N GLY A 117 -23.70 9.59 4.56
CA GLY A 117 -24.61 9.52 5.69
C GLY A 117 -26.03 10.00 5.37
N ASN A 118 -26.21 10.85 4.36
CA ASN A 118 -27.53 11.37 3.95
C ASN A 118 -28.42 10.29 3.31
N ASP A 119 -27.83 9.20 2.83
CA ASP A 119 -28.55 8.08 2.21
C ASP A 119 -28.99 7.03 3.24
N ILE A 120 -28.73 7.29 4.52
CA ILE A 120 -29.14 6.44 5.63
C ILE A 120 -30.54 6.81 6.08
N LYS A 121 -31.40 5.80 6.25
CA LYS A 121 -32.77 5.93 6.74
C LYS A 121 -33.03 4.99 7.89
N ILE A 122 -33.60 5.50 8.98
CA ILE A 122 -34.05 4.68 10.12
C ILE A 122 -35.56 4.48 10.00
N VAL A 123 -36.01 3.23 9.97
CA VAL A 123 -37.42 2.84 9.98
C VAL A 123 -37.72 2.23 11.34
N VAL A 124 -38.84 2.60 11.95
CA VAL A 124 -39.28 2.06 13.24
C VAL A 124 -40.66 1.46 13.05
N GLY A 125 -40.76 0.14 13.16
CA GLY A 125 -42.03 -0.61 13.16
C GLY A 125 -42.40 -1.07 14.56
N ALA A 126 -43.69 -1.32 14.80
CA ALA A 126 -44.12 -2.09 15.97
C ALA A 126 -43.79 -3.57 15.73
N ASN A 127 -43.21 -4.25 16.72
CA ASN A 127 -42.91 -5.66 16.58
C ASN A 127 -44.21 -6.49 16.65
N VAL A 128 -44.34 -7.46 15.75
CA VAL A 128 -45.57 -8.27 15.59
C VAL A 128 -45.73 -9.34 16.67
N ASP A 129 -44.62 -9.84 17.22
CA ASP A 129 -44.61 -10.93 18.21
C ASP A 129 -44.63 -10.40 19.65
N LYS A 130 -44.03 -9.23 19.89
CA LYS A 130 -43.96 -8.51 21.17
C LYS A 130 -44.49 -7.08 20.97
N PRO A 131 -45.79 -6.83 21.15
CA PRO A 131 -46.41 -5.53 20.89
C PRO A 131 -45.84 -4.33 21.69
N SER A 132 -45.08 -4.58 22.76
CA SER A 132 -44.40 -3.55 23.54
C SER A 132 -43.01 -3.16 22.99
N ALA A 133 -42.51 -3.88 21.99
CA ALA A 133 -41.20 -3.67 21.39
C ALA A 133 -41.31 -3.07 19.97
N PHE A 134 -40.20 -2.52 19.51
CA PHE A 134 -40.05 -1.92 18.21
C PHE A 134 -38.98 -2.65 17.40
N ASP A 135 -39.23 -2.82 16.11
CA ASP A 135 -38.22 -3.23 15.14
C ASP A 135 -37.62 -1.97 14.51
N VAL A 136 -36.36 -1.70 14.85
CA VAL A 136 -35.60 -0.54 14.37
C VAL A 136 -34.66 -1.00 13.27
N SER A 137 -34.94 -0.58 12.06
CA SER A 137 -34.23 -1.02 10.84
C SER A 137 -33.43 0.14 10.25
N THR A 138 -32.14 -0.08 10.05
CA THR A 138 -31.24 0.84 9.35
C THR A 138 -31.16 0.46 7.88
N TYR A 139 -31.47 1.39 7.01
CA TYR A 139 -31.32 1.26 5.57
C TYR A 139 -30.22 2.18 5.07
N LEU A 140 -29.41 1.70 4.13
CA LEU A 140 -28.49 2.51 3.34
C LEU A 140 -28.86 2.35 1.88
N ASP A 141 -29.27 3.45 1.25
CA ASP A 141 -29.77 3.48 -0.12
C ASP A 141 -30.92 2.48 -0.34
N ASN A 142 -31.90 2.54 0.56
CA ASN A 142 -33.08 1.66 0.61
C ASN A 142 -32.82 0.14 0.76
N VAL A 143 -31.57 -0.27 0.95
CA VAL A 143 -31.22 -1.66 1.28
C VAL A 143 -31.09 -1.78 2.79
N LEU A 144 -31.78 -2.76 3.38
CA LEU A 144 -31.68 -3.07 4.80
C LEU A 144 -30.25 -3.53 5.12
N VAL A 145 -29.60 -2.87 6.06
CA VAL A 145 -28.22 -3.18 6.48
C VAL A 145 -28.10 -3.59 7.94
N ASP A 146 -29.09 -3.25 8.76
CA ASP A 146 -29.16 -3.68 10.17
C ASP A 146 -30.61 -3.65 10.65
N THR A 147 -30.98 -4.55 11.56
CA THR A 147 -32.29 -4.54 12.23
C THR A 147 -32.15 -5.01 13.67
N GLN A 148 -32.79 -4.30 14.59
CA GLN A 148 -32.73 -4.58 16.02
C GLN A 148 -34.12 -4.47 16.63
N THR A 149 -34.52 -5.48 17.40
CA THR A 149 -35.77 -5.47 18.18
C THR A 149 -35.49 -5.01 19.61
N VAL A 150 -36.08 -3.89 20.02
CA VAL A 150 -35.81 -3.25 21.33
C VAL A 150 -37.09 -2.71 21.97
N ASP A 151 -37.11 -2.63 23.31
CA ASP A 151 -38.23 -2.00 24.03
C ASP A 151 -38.13 -0.46 24.03
N ASN A 152 -36.92 0.09 23.94
CA ASN A 152 -36.65 1.53 23.97
C ASN A 152 -35.26 1.84 23.38
N MET A 153 -34.94 3.13 23.20
CA MET A 153 -33.64 3.58 22.64
C MET A 153 -32.43 3.06 23.40
N ALA A 154 -32.50 2.82 24.71
CA ALA A 154 -31.36 2.33 25.49
C ALA A 154 -30.99 0.86 25.19
N GLY A 155 -31.90 0.12 24.57
CA GLY A 155 -31.63 -1.24 24.09
C GLY A 155 -30.88 -1.30 22.76
N LEU A 156 -30.81 -0.19 22.01
CA LEU A 156 -30.14 -0.15 20.71
C LEU A 156 -28.63 -0.15 20.89
N LYS A 157 -27.96 -0.94 20.05
CA LYS A 157 -26.51 -0.94 19.90
C LYS A 157 -26.15 -0.22 18.61
N ASP A 158 -25.12 0.61 18.66
CA ASP A 158 -24.53 1.19 17.46
C ASP A 158 -24.16 0.08 16.46
N ASN A 159 -24.33 0.36 15.18
CA ASN A 159 -23.99 -0.56 14.10
C ASN A 159 -22.89 0.02 13.21
N ALA A 160 -22.61 -0.63 12.08
CA ALA A 160 -21.56 -0.18 11.15
C ALA A 160 -21.85 1.19 10.52
N TYR A 161 -23.10 1.66 10.55
CA TYR A 161 -23.57 2.82 9.79
C TYR A 161 -23.98 4.00 10.65
N VAL A 162 -24.52 3.76 11.85
CA VAL A 162 -25.03 4.82 12.73
C VAL A 162 -24.67 4.59 14.19
N THR A 163 -24.58 5.72 14.91
CA THR A 163 -24.61 5.79 16.36
C THR A 163 -25.97 6.30 16.82
N PHE A 164 -26.63 5.53 17.69
CA PHE A 164 -27.98 5.86 18.17
C PHE A 164 -27.94 6.87 19.32
N LYS A 165 -28.92 7.78 19.33
CA LYS A 165 -29.07 8.78 20.39
C LYS A 165 -29.89 8.18 21.53
N SER A 166 -29.22 7.65 22.54
CA SER A 166 -29.83 6.92 23.67
C SER A 166 -30.94 7.70 24.41
N SER A 167 -30.93 9.03 24.37
CA SER A 167 -31.95 9.90 24.99
C SER A 167 -33.17 10.20 24.10
N ALA A 168 -33.21 9.71 22.86
CA ALA A 168 -34.35 9.92 21.96
C ALA A 168 -35.55 9.06 22.38
N THR A 169 -36.70 9.29 21.74
CA THR A 169 -37.91 8.48 21.96
C THR A 169 -38.26 7.74 20.68
N LEU A 170 -38.56 6.44 20.82
CA LEU A 170 -39.04 5.64 19.69
C LEU A 170 -40.51 5.98 19.41
N SER A 171 -40.78 6.29 18.15
CA SER A 171 -42.13 6.38 17.59
C SER A 171 -42.13 5.67 16.24
N VAL A 172 -43.25 5.03 15.91
CA VAL A 172 -43.39 4.34 14.62
C VAL A 172 -43.20 5.36 13.50
N THR A 173 -42.32 5.04 12.56
CA THR A 173 -42.04 5.87 11.39
C THR A 173 -41.76 4.99 10.19
N ALA A 174 -42.36 5.33 9.04
CA ALA A 174 -42.11 4.67 7.76
C ALA A 174 -40.69 4.94 7.22
N GLY A 175 -39.95 5.85 7.86
CA GLY A 175 -38.56 6.14 7.54
C GLY A 175 -38.18 7.57 7.85
N MET A 176 -37.09 7.75 8.57
CA MET A 176 -36.49 9.06 8.86
C MET A 176 -35.09 9.09 8.28
N LEU A 177 -34.91 9.87 7.21
CA LEU A 177 -33.61 10.11 6.59
C LEU A 177 -32.71 10.89 7.55
N LEU A 178 -31.43 10.56 7.55
CA LEU A 178 -30.39 11.42 8.10
C LEU A 178 -30.13 12.55 7.11
N SER A 179 -29.76 13.73 7.60
CA SER A 179 -29.47 14.88 6.73
C SER A 179 -28.33 15.74 7.28
N GLY A 180 -27.80 16.62 6.44
CA GLY A 180 -26.76 17.58 6.81
C GLY A 180 -25.33 17.02 6.81
N GLY A 181 -25.11 15.82 6.28
CA GLY A 181 -23.76 15.27 6.10
C GLY A 181 -23.03 15.92 4.92
N THR A 182 -21.79 16.34 5.14
CA THR A 182 -20.91 16.88 4.10
C THR A 182 -19.46 16.44 4.30
N ASN A 183 -18.70 16.35 3.21
CA ASN A 183 -17.24 16.08 3.24
C ASN A 183 -16.42 17.33 3.60
N GLY A 184 -17.10 18.46 3.79
CA GLY A 184 -16.46 19.77 3.94
C GLY A 184 -15.97 20.34 2.61
N SER A 185 -15.29 21.47 2.69
CA SER A 185 -14.98 22.30 1.52
C SER A 185 -13.64 22.00 0.87
N ASN A 186 -12.55 21.87 1.64
CA ASN A 186 -11.19 21.75 1.08
C ASN A 186 -10.28 20.83 1.89
N LEU A 187 -9.51 20.00 1.17
CA LEU A 187 -8.41 19.21 1.71
C LEU A 187 -7.10 20.02 1.64
N THR A 188 -6.57 20.42 2.79
CA THR A 188 -5.38 21.27 2.90
C THR A 188 -4.09 20.44 2.98
N GLY A 189 -2.95 21.07 2.73
CA GLY A 189 -1.63 20.44 2.89
C GLY A 189 -1.40 19.86 4.29
N GLU A 190 -1.98 20.45 5.34
CA GLU A 190 -1.88 19.90 6.71
C GLU A 190 -2.58 18.53 6.85
N ILE A 191 -3.72 18.35 6.17
CA ILE A 191 -4.44 17.06 6.17
C ILE A 191 -3.58 15.99 5.49
N TYR A 192 -2.94 16.32 4.36
CA TYR A 192 -2.02 15.41 3.69
C TYR A 192 -0.78 15.11 4.53
N THR A 193 -0.17 16.10 5.20
CA THR A 193 0.97 15.87 6.11
C THR A 193 0.61 14.90 7.23
N LYS A 194 -0.58 15.02 7.84
CA LYS A 194 -1.07 14.08 8.86
C LYS A 194 -1.25 12.67 8.31
N ALA A 195 -1.77 12.54 7.09
CA ALA A 195 -1.91 11.26 6.41
C ALA A 195 -0.53 10.61 6.17
N LEU A 196 0.41 11.37 5.60
CA LEU A 196 1.78 10.91 5.33
C LEU A 196 2.49 10.46 6.61
N ALA A 197 2.42 11.25 7.69
CA ALA A 197 3.00 10.87 8.98
C ALA A 197 2.40 9.56 9.54
N SER A 198 1.11 9.32 9.28
CA SER A 198 0.44 8.08 9.73
C SER A 198 0.92 6.84 8.96
N PHE A 199 1.40 7.00 7.72
CA PHE A 199 1.95 5.90 6.93
C PHE A 199 3.35 5.47 7.36
N GLU A 200 4.11 6.31 8.09
CA GLU A 200 5.49 5.99 8.52
C GLU A 200 5.58 4.75 9.43
N ALA A 201 4.47 4.35 10.07
CA ALA A 201 4.39 3.15 10.89
C ALA A 201 4.21 1.84 10.08
N TYR A 202 4.07 1.93 8.75
CA TYR A 202 3.72 0.81 7.89
C TYR A 202 4.75 0.60 6.79
N ALA A 203 4.92 -0.66 6.37
CA ALA A 203 5.68 -1.01 5.18
C ALA A 203 4.75 -1.10 3.97
N PHE A 204 5.12 -0.46 2.87
CA PHE A 204 4.39 -0.48 1.60
C PHE A 204 5.37 -0.33 0.44
N ASN A 205 4.95 -0.71 -0.76
CA ASN A 205 5.80 -0.65 -1.96
C ASN A 205 5.62 0.65 -2.73
N ILE A 206 4.38 1.14 -2.80
CA ILE A 206 4.03 2.35 -3.54
C ILE A 206 3.18 3.29 -2.69
N LEU A 207 3.49 4.58 -2.74
CA LEU A 207 2.62 5.65 -2.25
C LEU A 207 1.90 6.31 -3.43
N CYS A 208 0.58 6.35 -3.38
CA CYS A 208 -0.23 7.07 -4.37
C CYS A 208 -0.37 8.54 -3.99
N CYS A 209 -0.01 9.46 -4.89
CA CYS A 209 -0.31 10.88 -4.74
C CYS A 209 -1.60 11.22 -5.52
N PRO A 210 -2.76 11.38 -4.85
CA PRO A 210 -4.07 11.48 -5.50
C PRO A 210 -4.40 12.91 -5.98
N VAL A 211 -3.42 13.81 -6.11
CA VAL A 211 -3.68 15.25 -6.34
C VAL A 211 -3.04 15.79 -7.61
N ILE A 212 -3.66 16.84 -8.17
CA ILE A 212 -3.10 17.68 -9.24
C ILE A 212 -2.30 18.86 -8.67
N ASP A 213 -2.58 19.27 -7.43
CA ASP A 213 -1.95 20.45 -6.82
C ASP A 213 -0.43 20.27 -6.71
N SER A 214 0.31 21.19 -7.32
CA SER A 214 1.77 21.12 -7.39
C SER A 214 2.45 21.31 -6.03
N THR A 215 1.82 22.01 -5.09
CA THR A 215 2.36 22.25 -3.75
C THR A 215 2.27 20.97 -2.92
N ILE A 216 1.12 20.31 -2.95
CA ILE A 216 0.92 19.01 -2.28
C ILE A 216 1.76 17.93 -2.99
N THR A 217 1.88 17.96 -4.31
CA THR A 217 2.78 17.04 -5.03
C THR A 217 4.23 17.18 -4.55
N LYS A 218 4.73 18.41 -4.38
CA LYS A 218 6.07 18.66 -3.80
C LYS A 218 6.20 18.15 -2.37
N LEU A 219 5.14 18.21 -1.56
CA LEU A 219 5.12 17.62 -0.22
C LEU A 219 5.33 16.09 -0.28
N PHE A 220 4.65 15.39 -1.18
CA PHE A 220 4.84 13.93 -1.38
C PHE A 220 6.25 13.60 -1.86
N VAL A 221 6.80 14.39 -2.77
CA VAL A 221 8.17 14.21 -3.27
C VAL A 221 9.20 14.39 -2.14
N ALA A 222 9.07 15.46 -1.36
CA ALA A 222 9.95 15.71 -0.22
C ALA A 222 9.84 14.61 0.85
N TYR A 223 8.62 14.16 1.15
CA TYR A 223 8.37 13.02 2.04
C TYR A 223 9.10 11.77 1.53
N THR A 224 8.94 11.44 0.25
CA THR A 224 9.55 10.25 -0.36
C THR A 224 11.08 10.29 -0.27
N LYS A 225 11.70 11.42 -0.62
CA LYS A 225 13.15 11.62 -0.52
C LYS A 225 13.65 11.41 0.91
N ARG A 226 13.02 12.06 1.89
CA ARG A 226 13.38 11.91 3.31
C ARG A 226 13.30 10.45 3.76
N LEU A 227 12.19 9.77 3.48
CA LEU A 227 12.00 8.40 3.95
C LEU A 227 13.00 7.43 3.32
N ARG A 228 13.25 7.56 2.02
CA ARG A 228 14.20 6.70 1.31
C ARG A 228 15.64 6.97 1.73
N ASP A 229 16.06 8.23 1.77
CA ASP A 229 17.48 8.58 1.88
C ASP A 229 17.94 8.77 3.33
N GLU A 230 17.07 9.28 4.21
CA GLU A 230 17.41 9.56 5.62
C GLU A 230 16.92 8.47 6.58
N VAL A 231 15.71 7.93 6.36
CA VAL A 231 15.13 6.90 7.25
C VAL A 231 15.46 5.48 6.79
N GLY A 232 15.73 5.30 5.49
CA GLY A 232 16.03 4.00 4.89
C GLY A 232 14.79 3.16 4.54
N SER A 233 13.60 3.75 4.54
CA SER A 233 12.37 3.09 4.09
C SER A 233 12.23 3.20 2.57
N LYS A 234 12.35 2.07 1.86
CA LYS A 234 12.41 2.05 0.38
C LYS A 234 11.04 1.76 -0.23
N PHE A 235 10.47 2.75 -0.91
CA PHE A 235 9.25 2.68 -1.71
C PHE A 235 9.30 3.71 -2.85
N GLN A 236 8.42 3.61 -3.84
CA GLN A 236 8.27 4.66 -4.86
C GLN A 236 6.93 5.40 -4.70
N THR A 237 6.87 6.64 -5.18
CA THR A 237 5.64 7.45 -5.15
C THR A 237 5.20 7.77 -6.56
N VAL A 238 3.94 7.48 -6.87
CA VAL A 238 3.33 7.81 -8.16
C VAL A 238 2.70 9.18 -8.06
N VAL A 239 3.09 10.09 -8.96
CA VAL A 239 2.62 11.47 -9.03
C VAL A 239 2.16 11.82 -10.44
N TYR A 240 1.30 12.82 -10.56
CA TYR A 240 0.87 13.34 -11.84
C TYR A 240 1.74 14.53 -12.26
N LYS A 241 2.36 14.43 -13.45
CA LYS A 241 3.12 15.49 -14.14
C LYS A 241 4.06 16.30 -13.24
N SER A 242 5.04 15.63 -12.65
CA SER A 242 6.07 16.26 -11.81
C SER A 242 7.48 16.06 -12.36
N ASP A 243 8.29 17.10 -12.40
CA ASP A 243 9.72 17.05 -12.77
C ASP A 243 10.57 16.87 -11.50
N SER A 244 10.44 15.73 -10.85
CA SER A 244 11.02 15.50 -9.51
C SER A 244 12.50 15.10 -9.50
N ASP A 245 13.01 14.64 -10.66
CA ASP A 245 14.39 14.17 -10.86
C ASP A 245 14.90 13.27 -9.73
N TYR A 246 14.18 12.17 -9.49
CA TYR A 246 14.45 11.25 -8.40
C TYR A 246 13.90 9.86 -8.68
N GLU A 247 14.69 8.84 -8.39
CA GLU A 247 14.37 7.45 -8.72
C GLU A 247 13.19 6.89 -7.93
N GLY A 248 12.91 7.51 -6.78
CA GLY A 248 11.76 7.21 -5.95
C GLY A 248 10.44 7.79 -6.47
N ILE A 249 10.42 8.60 -7.55
CA ILE A 249 9.19 9.23 -8.06
C ILE A 249 8.85 8.74 -9.46
N ILE A 250 7.65 8.22 -9.66
CA ILE A 250 7.10 7.85 -10.97
C ILE A 250 6.15 8.98 -11.39
N SER A 251 6.52 9.73 -12.43
CA SER A 251 5.72 10.86 -12.93
C SER A 251 4.91 10.48 -14.15
N ILE A 252 3.59 10.41 -13.99
CA ILE A 252 2.65 10.13 -15.09
C ILE A 252 2.55 11.32 -16.05
N ASN A 253 2.55 11.01 -17.35
CA ASN A 253 2.44 12.00 -18.43
C ASN A 253 1.02 12.17 -19.00
N ASN A 254 0.20 11.13 -18.95
CA ASN A 254 -1.13 11.12 -19.58
C ASN A 254 -2.16 11.88 -18.75
N ASP A 255 -3.11 12.51 -19.43
CA ASP A 255 -4.39 12.93 -18.86
C ASP A 255 -5.40 11.80 -19.05
N VAL A 256 -6.42 11.75 -18.18
CA VAL A 256 -7.64 10.96 -18.41
C VAL A 256 -8.84 11.86 -18.72
N VAL A 257 -9.85 11.31 -19.37
CA VAL A 257 -11.09 12.01 -19.76
C VAL A 257 -12.25 11.64 -18.83
N GLY A 258 -13.20 12.56 -18.66
CA GLY A 258 -14.46 12.31 -17.92
C GLY A 258 -14.32 12.27 -16.39
N THR A 259 -13.14 12.59 -15.86
CA THR A 259 -12.85 12.63 -14.42
C THR A 259 -11.65 13.55 -14.14
N ASP A 260 -11.11 13.53 -12.93
CA ASP A 260 -9.89 14.27 -12.58
C ASP A 260 -8.71 13.77 -13.41
N LYS A 261 -8.00 14.70 -14.05
CA LYS A 261 -6.94 14.39 -15.02
C LYS A 261 -5.82 13.49 -14.48
N ASN A 262 -5.60 13.51 -13.17
CA ASN A 262 -4.58 12.69 -12.51
C ASN A 262 -5.05 11.28 -12.17
N SER A 263 -6.29 10.86 -12.44
CA SER A 263 -6.82 9.60 -11.90
C SER A 263 -6.04 8.34 -12.32
N LEU A 264 -5.22 8.41 -13.37
CA LEU A 264 -4.31 7.33 -13.74
C LEU A 264 -3.28 6.99 -12.63
N VAL A 265 -3.03 7.88 -11.67
CA VAL A 265 -2.18 7.60 -10.49
C VAL A 265 -2.64 6.37 -9.71
N TYR A 266 -3.95 6.08 -9.67
CA TYR A 266 -4.51 4.95 -8.95
C TYR A 266 -4.11 3.63 -9.59
N TRP A 267 -4.29 3.49 -10.90
CA TRP A 267 -3.90 2.29 -11.64
C TRP A 267 -2.41 2.05 -11.60
N VAL A 268 -1.60 3.09 -11.91
CA VAL A 268 -0.13 2.96 -11.91
C VAL A 268 0.36 2.58 -10.51
N SER A 269 -0.24 3.14 -9.44
CA SER A 269 0.13 2.74 -8.07
C SER A 269 -0.14 1.27 -7.79
N GLY A 270 -1.30 0.77 -8.23
CA GLY A 270 -1.63 -0.64 -8.14
C GLY A 270 -0.68 -1.51 -8.95
N ALA A 271 -0.46 -1.16 -10.22
CA ALA A 271 0.38 -1.90 -11.16
C ALA A 271 1.82 -2.01 -10.69
N GLU A 272 2.42 -0.90 -10.25
CA GLU A 272 3.80 -0.84 -9.74
C GLU A 272 3.98 -1.62 -8.43
N ALA A 273 2.98 -1.55 -7.54
CA ALA A 273 3.02 -2.30 -6.30
C ALA A 273 2.89 -3.81 -6.57
N GLY A 274 1.96 -4.19 -7.46
CA GLY A 274 1.69 -5.58 -7.84
C GLY A 274 2.72 -6.19 -8.78
N CYS A 275 3.54 -5.39 -9.45
CA CYS A 275 4.59 -5.87 -10.35
C CYS A 275 5.62 -6.71 -9.58
N GLU A 276 5.85 -7.93 -10.08
CA GLU A 276 6.86 -8.84 -9.53
C GLU A 276 8.26 -8.23 -9.64
N VAL A 277 9.13 -8.58 -8.70
CA VAL A 277 10.49 -8.00 -8.59
C VAL A 277 11.35 -8.21 -9.85
N ASN A 278 11.10 -9.28 -10.61
CA ASN A 278 11.80 -9.66 -11.84
C ASN A 278 11.07 -9.26 -13.14
N LYS A 279 10.03 -8.42 -13.05
CA LYS A 279 9.22 -7.98 -14.20
C LYS A 279 9.33 -6.48 -14.41
N SER A 280 8.92 -6.06 -15.59
CA SER A 280 8.76 -4.66 -16.00
C SER A 280 7.32 -4.42 -16.45
N LEU A 281 6.81 -3.20 -16.21
CA LEU A 281 5.55 -2.74 -16.79
C LEU A 281 5.69 -2.27 -18.23
N THR A 282 6.89 -2.25 -18.83
CA THR A 282 7.08 -1.88 -20.23
C THR A 282 6.18 -2.73 -21.13
N ASN A 283 5.37 -2.08 -21.96
CA ASN A 283 4.36 -2.67 -22.84
C ASN A 283 3.18 -3.39 -22.13
N ALA A 284 3.02 -3.20 -20.81
CA ALA A 284 1.86 -3.69 -20.07
C ALA A 284 0.58 -3.03 -20.60
N LEU A 285 -0.47 -3.84 -20.77
CA LEU A 285 -1.79 -3.37 -21.17
C LEU A 285 -2.44 -2.61 -20.00
N TYR A 286 -3.01 -1.44 -20.29
CA TYR A 286 -3.91 -0.77 -19.37
C TYR A 286 -5.25 -1.51 -19.34
N ASP A 287 -5.53 -2.15 -18.22
CA ASP A 287 -6.75 -2.94 -17.97
C ASP A 287 -7.75 -2.23 -17.04
N GLY A 288 -7.55 -0.91 -16.84
CA GLY A 288 -8.43 -0.07 -16.05
C GLY A 288 -9.64 0.47 -16.81
N GLU A 289 -10.44 1.25 -16.10
CA GLU A 289 -11.73 1.77 -16.51
C GLU A 289 -11.64 3.16 -17.14
N TYR A 290 -10.54 3.90 -16.98
CA TYR A 290 -10.41 5.26 -17.52
C TYR A 290 -10.15 5.31 -19.02
N GLU A 291 -10.64 6.37 -19.64
CA GLU A 291 -10.23 6.73 -20.99
C GLU A 291 -8.95 7.56 -20.90
N VAL A 292 -7.83 6.96 -21.30
CA VAL A 292 -6.48 7.57 -21.26
C VAL A 292 -6.20 8.30 -22.57
N ILE A 293 -5.78 9.57 -22.48
CA ILE A 293 -5.36 10.33 -23.67
C ILE A 293 -3.99 9.82 -24.12
N THR A 294 -3.91 9.26 -25.33
CA THR A 294 -2.69 8.69 -25.92
C THR A 294 -2.26 9.36 -27.22
N ASP A 295 -2.80 10.53 -27.55
CA ASP A 295 -2.56 11.25 -28.80
C ASP A 295 -1.17 11.93 -28.85
N TYR A 296 -0.13 11.11 -28.74
CA TYR A 296 1.27 11.54 -28.81
C TYR A 296 1.89 11.17 -30.15
N LYS A 297 2.64 12.11 -30.71
CA LYS A 297 3.55 11.83 -31.83
C LYS A 297 4.75 11.04 -31.31
N GLN A 298 5.42 10.31 -32.20
CA GLN A 298 6.63 9.57 -31.83
C GLN A 298 7.71 10.45 -31.19
N SER A 299 7.95 11.64 -31.74
CA SER A 299 8.90 12.59 -31.15
C SER A 299 8.51 13.03 -29.72
N GLN A 300 7.23 13.07 -29.39
CA GLN A 300 6.76 13.39 -28.03
C GLN A 300 6.95 12.22 -27.07
N LEU A 301 6.80 10.98 -27.57
CA LEU A 301 7.08 9.77 -26.79
C LEU A 301 8.59 9.64 -26.51
N GLU A 302 9.44 9.96 -27.48
CA GLU A 302 10.90 10.05 -27.30
C GLU A 302 11.25 11.09 -26.23
N THR A 303 10.73 12.32 -26.34
CA THR A 303 10.94 13.35 -25.32
C THR A 303 10.42 12.92 -23.94
N ALA A 304 9.30 12.20 -23.87
CA ALA A 304 8.76 11.72 -22.60
C ALA A 304 9.72 10.74 -21.92
N ILE A 305 10.34 9.82 -22.67
CA ILE A 305 11.37 8.90 -22.14
C ILE A 305 12.58 9.70 -21.63
N GLU A 306 13.08 10.64 -22.44
CA GLU A 306 14.24 11.48 -22.07
C GLU A 306 13.98 12.35 -20.84
N GLN A 307 12.72 12.70 -20.58
CA GLN A 307 12.28 13.50 -19.43
C GLN A 307 11.84 12.67 -18.22
N GLY A 308 12.01 11.34 -18.24
CA GLY A 308 11.62 10.47 -17.12
C GLY A 308 10.11 10.44 -16.89
N LYS A 309 9.32 10.43 -17.95
CA LYS A 309 7.85 10.47 -17.89
C LYS A 309 7.25 9.09 -18.16
N PHE A 310 6.66 8.51 -17.12
CA PHE A 310 5.84 7.30 -17.25
C PHE A 310 4.63 7.63 -18.14
N THR A 311 4.62 7.05 -19.33
CA THR A 311 3.66 7.40 -20.39
C THR A 311 2.98 6.15 -20.91
N LEU A 312 1.68 6.22 -21.15
CA LEU A 312 0.92 5.23 -21.89
C LEU A 312 0.74 5.72 -23.34
N HIS A 313 0.83 4.82 -24.31
CA HIS A 313 0.61 5.09 -25.72
C HIS A 313 -0.40 4.12 -26.33
N ASN A 314 -0.85 4.40 -27.55
CA ASN A 314 -1.70 3.47 -28.30
C ASN A 314 -0.82 2.55 -29.17
N VAL A 315 -0.99 1.24 -29.02
CA VAL A 315 -0.42 0.20 -29.88
C VAL A 315 -1.56 -0.54 -30.56
N ASN A 316 -1.84 -0.21 -31.81
CA ASN A 316 -2.84 -0.89 -32.63
C ASN A 316 -4.24 -0.97 -31.97
N GLY A 317 -4.65 0.07 -31.23
CA GLY A 317 -5.93 0.13 -30.51
C GLY A 317 -5.82 -0.14 -29.02
N ASP A 318 -4.77 -0.84 -28.56
CA ASP A 318 -4.53 -1.10 -27.14
C ASP A 318 -3.78 0.06 -26.48
N VAL A 319 -4.22 0.50 -25.30
CA VAL A 319 -3.45 1.43 -24.47
C VAL A 319 -2.42 0.66 -23.66
N ARG A 320 -1.13 0.99 -23.84
CA ARG A 320 -0.01 0.27 -23.20
C ARG A 320 1.01 1.22 -22.60
N VAL A 321 1.67 0.79 -21.54
CA VAL A 321 2.82 1.51 -20.95
C VAL A 321 3.96 1.54 -21.98
N LEU A 322 4.46 2.73 -22.29
CA LEU A 322 5.56 2.95 -23.24
C LEU A 322 6.87 2.35 -22.71
N GLU A 323 7.25 2.71 -21.49
CA GLU A 323 8.47 2.27 -20.82
C GLU A 323 8.30 2.44 -19.31
N ASP A 324 8.81 1.48 -18.55
CA ASP A 324 8.71 1.43 -17.10
C ASP A 324 9.83 2.23 -16.41
N ILE A 325 9.65 3.56 -16.40
CA ILE A 325 10.62 4.52 -15.89
C ILE A 325 10.09 5.40 -14.75
N ASN A 326 11.03 5.88 -13.93
CA ASN A 326 10.82 6.94 -12.95
C ASN A 326 11.32 8.29 -13.50
N SER A 327 11.23 9.32 -12.66
CA SER A 327 11.54 10.69 -13.04
C SER A 327 13.03 11.04 -13.00
N PHE A 328 13.93 10.11 -12.66
CA PHE A 328 15.36 10.40 -12.55
C PHE A 328 16.01 10.53 -13.93
N VAL A 329 16.65 11.67 -14.19
CA VAL A 329 17.30 11.99 -15.46
C VAL A 329 18.69 12.62 -15.29
N SER A 330 19.04 13.09 -14.08
CA SER A 330 20.36 13.67 -13.79
C SER A 330 21.40 12.63 -13.42
N PHE A 331 21.89 11.88 -14.40
CA PHE A 331 22.89 10.82 -14.21
C PHE A 331 24.23 11.34 -13.67
N LYS A 332 24.82 10.54 -12.78
CA LYS A 332 26.09 10.80 -12.09
C LYS A 332 26.96 9.55 -12.11
N VAL A 333 28.23 9.69 -11.73
CA VAL A 333 29.19 8.57 -11.68
C VAL A 333 28.73 7.46 -10.72
N ASP A 334 28.04 7.82 -9.64
CA ASP A 334 27.52 6.93 -8.60
C ASP A 334 26.05 6.51 -8.82
N LYS A 335 25.38 7.09 -9.82
CA LYS A 335 23.96 6.83 -10.13
C LYS A 335 23.69 7.08 -11.62
N ASP A 336 23.81 6.02 -12.42
CA ASP A 336 23.67 6.10 -13.88
C ASP A 336 22.22 5.88 -14.35
N SER A 337 22.04 5.66 -15.66
CA SER A 337 20.73 5.48 -16.29
C SER A 337 19.99 4.22 -15.86
N MET A 338 20.64 3.23 -15.24
CA MET A 338 19.94 2.06 -14.71
C MET A 338 18.97 2.45 -13.59
N PHE A 339 19.25 3.53 -12.86
CA PHE A 339 18.38 4.04 -11.80
C PHE A 339 17.10 4.70 -12.33
N SER A 340 16.99 4.98 -13.63
CA SER A 340 15.74 5.44 -14.24
C SER A 340 14.73 4.31 -14.47
N SER A 341 15.17 3.04 -14.44
CA SER A 341 14.28 1.88 -14.63
C SER A 341 13.60 1.50 -13.32
N ASN A 342 12.27 1.43 -13.31
CA ASN A 342 11.55 0.98 -12.12
C ASN A 342 11.81 -0.51 -11.83
N GLN A 343 12.13 -1.34 -12.82
CA GLN A 343 12.55 -2.73 -12.58
C GLN A 343 13.82 -2.77 -11.72
N THR A 344 14.83 -1.99 -12.09
CA THR A 344 16.04 -1.82 -11.27
C THR A 344 15.70 -1.34 -9.86
N ILE A 345 14.88 -0.30 -9.73
CA ILE A 345 14.48 0.24 -8.42
C ILE A 345 13.75 -0.80 -7.58
N ARG A 346 12.85 -1.59 -8.18
CA ARG A 346 12.13 -2.67 -7.48
C ARG A 346 13.09 -3.72 -6.93
N VAL A 347 14.11 -4.13 -7.69
CA VAL A 347 15.11 -5.11 -7.23
C VAL A 347 15.94 -4.57 -6.06
N ILE A 348 16.51 -3.37 -6.19
CA ILE A 348 17.38 -2.81 -5.13
C ILE A 348 16.60 -2.43 -3.87
N ASP A 349 15.37 -1.93 -4.02
CA ASP A 349 14.49 -1.61 -2.90
C ASP A 349 14.05 -2.90 -2.18
N GLN A 350 13.79 -3.98 -2.93
CA GLN A 350 13.48 -5.30 -2.35
C GLN A 350 14.65 -5.83 -1.51
N ILE A 351 15.87 -5.77 -2.04
CA ILE A 351 17.10 -6.17 -1.32
C ILE A 351 17.24 -5.35 -0.02
N ALA A 352 17.12 -4.03 -0.10
CA ALA A 352 17.25 -3.15 1.06
C ALA A 352 16.20 -3.46 2.14
N ASN A 353 14.92 -3.58 1.74
CA ASN A 353 13.82 -3.83 2.67
C ASN A 353 13.92 -5.22 3.31
N ASP A 354 14.26 -6.26 2.55
CA ASP A 354 14.37 -7.62 3.06
C ASP A 354 15.54 -7.79 4.03
N ILE A 355 16.69 -7.18 3.73
CA ILE A 355 17.85 -7.18 4.63
C ILE A 355 17.53 -6.39 5.91
N ALA A 356 16.88 -5.23 5.81
CA ALA A 356 16.47 -4.45 6.97
C ALA A 356 15.47 -5.23 7.86
N ALA A 357 14.46 -5.87 7.25
CA ALA A 357 13.49 -6.69 7.96
C ALA A 357 14.16 -7.90 8.63
N LEU A 358 15.04 -8.61 7.92
CA LEU A 358 15.83 -9.72 8.46
C LEU A 358 16.66 -9.27 9.66
N PHE A 359 17.40 -8.16 9.53
CA PHE A 359 18.26 -7.65 10.58
C PHE A 359 17.45 -7.26 11.82
N ASN A 360 16.37 -6.48 11.64
CA ASN A 360 15.54 -5.97 12.73
C ASN A 360 14.79 -7.09 13.47
N THR A 361 14.38 -8.15 12.78
CA THR A 361 13.59 -9.23 13.38
C THR A 361 14.43 -10.34 14.00
N ARG A 362 15.62 -10.63 13.45
CA ARG A 362 16.42 -11.79 13.82
C ARG A 362 17.76 -11.46 14.49
N TYR A 363 18.37 -10.33 14.16
CA TYR A 363 19.74 -10.01 14.59
C TYR A 363 19.80 -8.90 15.64
N LEU A 364 19.03 -7.83 15.45
CA LEU A 364 19.06 -6.63 16.27
C LEU A 364 18.84 -6.94 17.76
N GLY A 365 19.88 -6.69 18.57
CA GLY A 365 19.84 -6.88 20.02
C GLY A 365 19.82 -8.34 20.50
N VAL A 366 19.83 -9.31 19.59
CA VAL A 366 19.68 -10.74 19.91
C VAL A 366 20.96 -11.53 19.58
N VAL A 367 21.55 -11.30 18.41
CA VAL A 367 22.73 -12.05 17.95
C VAL A 367 24.01 -11.28 18.31
N PRO A 368 25.00 -11.92 18.96
CA PRO A 368 26.29 -11.28 19.25
C PRO A 368 27.01 -10.84 17.98
N ASN A 369 27.64 -9.66 18.01
CA ASN A 369 28.54 -9.21 16.94
C ASN A 369 29.94 -9.84 17.08
N ASP A 370 29.99 -11.16 17.10
CA ASP A 370 31.22 -11.93 16.96
C ASP A 370 31.33 -12.52 15.55
N ASN A 371 32.40 -13.29 15.29
CA ASN A 371 32.61 -13.89 13.98
C ASN A 371 31.45 -14.84 13.58
N ALA A 372 30.90 -15.61 14.52
CA ALA A 372 29.83 -16.55 14.25
C ALA A 372 28.50 -15.84 13.96
N GLY A 373 28.19 -14.76 14.69
CA GLY A 373 27.03 -13.92 14.45
C GLY A 373 27.08 -13.25 13.08
N ARG A 374 28.23 -12.70 12.67
CA ARG A 374 28.42 -12.11 11.34
C ARG A 374 28.34 -13.14 10.22
N ILE A 375 28.92 -14.33 10.39
CA ILE A 375 28.75 -15.44 9.44
C ILE A 375 27.29 -15.84 9.31
N SER A 376 26.52 -15.81 10.41
CA SER A 376 25.09 -16.11 10.37
C SER A 376 24.32 -15.09 9.53
N LEU A 377 24.58 -13.79 9.75
CA LEU A 377 23.96 -12.71 8.97
C LEU A 377 24.33 -12.82 7.48
N TRP A 378 25.62 -12.99 7.19
CA TRP A 378 26.12 -13.20 5.83
C TRP A 378 25.39 -14.36 5.12
N ASN A 379 25.25 -15.51 5.79
CA ASN A 379 24.57 -16.67 5.21
C ASN A 379 23.12 -16.38 4.83
N ASP A 380 22.39 -15.59 5.62
CA ASP A 380 21.01 -15.25 5.28
C ASP A 380 20.92 -14.20 4.18
N ILE A 381 21.83 -13.22 4.15
CA ILE A 381 21.91 -12.25 3.07
C ILE A 381 22.22 -12.95 1.74
N CYS A 382 23.17 -13.90 1.73
CA CYS A 382 23.44 -14.71 0.55
C CYS A 382 22.21 -15.52 0.12
N LYS A 383 21.41 -16.05 1.06
CA LYS A 383 20.16 -16.75 0.71
C LYS A 383 19.15 -15.83 0.04
N ILE A 384 18.98 -14.59 0.51
CA ILE A 384 18.09 -13.60 -0.12
C ILE A 384 18.49 -13.41 -1.60
N HIS A 385 19.77 -13.21 -1.86
CA HIS A 385 20.28 -13.02 -3.23
C HIS A 385 20.13 -14.28 -4.08
N GLN A 386 20.36 -15.47 -3.51
CA GLN A 386 20.11 -16.74 -4.20
C GLN A 386 18.62 -16.93 -4.54
N GLU A 387 17.69 -16.49 -3.69
CA GLU A 387 16.26 -16.50 -4.03
C GLU A 387 15.93 -15.50 -5.15
N LEU A 388 16.54 -14.30 -5.15
CA LEU A 388 16.39 -13.35 -6.26
C LEU A 388 16.97 -13.89 -7.58
N GLU A 389 18.10 -14.60 -7.54
CA GLU A 389 18.69 -15.24 -8.71
C GLU A 389 17.80 -16.38 -9.24
N LYS A 390 17.21 -17.19 -8.35
CA LYS A 390 16.22 -18.21 -8.73
C LYS A 390 14.99 -17.61 -9.40
N LEU A 391 14.55 -16.44 -8.94
CA LEU A 391 13.47 -15.69 -9.58
C LEU A 391 13.92 -14.99 -10.87
N ARG A 392 15.21 -15.01 -11.22
CA ARG A 392 15.77 -14.26 -12.35
C ARG A 392 15.54 -12.74 -12.21
N ALA A 393 15.62 -12.22 -10.99
CA ALA A 393 15.69 -10.79 -10.73
C ALA A 393 17.13 -10.26 -10.84
N ILE A 394 18.10 -11.12 -10.47
CA ILE A 394 19.54 -10.88 -10.64
C ILE A 394 20.18 -12.10 -11.32
N GLU A 395 21.38 -11.94 -11.84
CA GLU A 395 22.20 -13.04 -12.37
C GLU A 395 23.64 -13.02 -11.84
N SER A 396 24.37 -14.10 -12.08
CA SER A 396 25.79 -14.22 -11.77
C SER A 396 26.13 -13.95 -10.30
N PHE A 397 25.27 -14.36 -9.36
CA PHE A 397 25.49 -14.08 -7.94
C PHE A 397 26.63 -14.92 -7.37
N ASP A 398 27.76 -14.27 -7.02
CA ASP A 398 28.83 -14.88 -6.23
C ASP A 398 28.68 -14.49 -4.77
N THR A 399 28.67 -15.47 -3.86
CA THR A 399 28.66 -15.22 -2.41
C THR A 399 29.81 -14.32 -1.92
N LYS A 400 30.92 -14.22 -2.66
CA LYS A 400 32.04 -13.30 -2.38
C LYS A 400 31.69 -11.82 -2.63
N SER A 401 30.59 -11.53 -3.33
CA SER A 401 30.05 -10.18 -3.48
C SER A 401 29.57 -9.59 -2.16
N VAL A 402 29.24 -10.44 -1.18
CA VAL A 402 28.72 -10.04 0.13
C VAL A 402 29.84 -10.14 1.16
N GLU A 403 30.12 -9.02 1.83
CA GLU A 403 31.04 -8.94 2.95
C GLU A 403 30.29 -8.44 4.19
N VAL A 404 30.43 -9.16 5.31
CA VAL A 404 29.85 -8.77 6.61
C VAL A 404 30.95 -8.73 7.66
N VAL A 405 31.34 -7.53 8.05
CA VAL A 405 32.45 -7.27 8.98
C VAL A 405 31.98 -6.47 10.19
N GLN A 406 32.82 -6.39 11.22
CA GLN A 406 32.56 -5.49 12.33
C GLN A 406 32.67 -4.04 11.82
N GLY A 407 31.75 -3.17 12.22
CA GLY A 407 31.84 -1.75 11.99
C GLY A 407 32.83 -1.07 12.94
N ASP A 408 32.77 0.26 12.98
CA ASP A 408 33.68 1.12 13.74
C ASP A 408 33.63 0.86 15.25
N ASP A 409 32.53 0.31 15.76
CA ASP A 409 32.36 -0.04 17.16
C ASP A 409 31.90 -1.50 17.34
N LYS A 410 32.00 -2.00 18.58
CA LYS A 410 31.72 -3.41 18.91
C LYS A 410 30.26 -3.82 18.66
N LYS A 411 29.34 -2.88 18.54
CA LYS A 411 27.91 -3.12 18.30
C LYS A 411 27.52 -2.90 16.83
N SER A 412 28.36 -2.28 16.02
CA SER A 412 28.08 -2.05 14.61
C SER A 412 28.58 -3.18 13.71
N VAL A 413 27.83 -3.43 12.64
CA VAL A 413 28.14 -4.40 11.59
C VAL A 413 28.07 -3.66 10.27
N LEU A 414 29.10 -3.79 9.45
CA LEU A 414 29.13 -3.28 8.09
C LEU A 414 28.81 -4.44 7.15
N CYS A 415 27.77 -4.26 6.33
CA CYS A 415 27.46 -5.17 5.22
C CYS A 415 27.71 -4.42 3.91
N THR A 416 28.56 -4.97 3.06
CA THR A 416 28.82 -4.45 1.72
C THR A 416 28.43 -5.51 0.70
N ILE A 417 27.67 -5.10 -0.32
CA ILE A 417 27.27 -5.96 -1.42
C ILE A 417 27.75 -5.30 -2.71
N ASN A 418 28.64 -5.97 -3.43
CA ASN A 418 29.29 -5.43 -4.63
C ASN A 418 28.90 -6.20 -5.88
N GLY A 419 28.67 -5.50 -6.99
CA GLY A 419 28.47 -6.15 -8.29
C GLY A 419 27.16 -6.92 -8.40
N ILE A 420 26.06 -6.36 -7.88
CA ILE A 420 24.72 -6.90 -8.14
C ILE A 420 24.42 -6.70 -9.63
N ASP A 421 24.25 -7.79 -10.35
CA ASP A 421 23.89 -7.78 -11.77
C ASP A 421 22.39 -7.98 -11.93
N ILE A 422 21.67 -6.92 -12.28
CA ILE A 422 20.20 -6.91 -12.32
C ILE A 422 19.73 -7.30 -13.72
N ILE A 423 18.92 -8.35 -13.80
CA ILE A 423 18.29 -8.75 -15.05
C ILE A 423 17.18 -7.74 -15.37
N ASN A 424 17.26 -7.12 -16.55
CA ASN A 424 16.22 -6.24 -17.07
C ASN A 424 15.43 -6.88 -18.23
N ALA A 425 14.17 -6.50 -18.36
CA ALA A 425 13.35 -6.91 -19.50
C ALA A 425 13.95 -6.37 -20.82
N MET A 426 13.86 -7.16 -21.89
CA MET A 426 14.28 -6.70 -23.22
C MET A 426 13.29 -5.65 -23.75
N THR A 427 13.79 -4.46 -24.09
CA THR A 427 12.96 -3.37 -24.64
C THR A 427 13.36 -2.96 -26.06
N LYS A 428 14.53 -3.41 -26.53
CA LYS A 428 15.09 -3.07 -27.84
C LYS A 428 15.69 -4.31 -28.51
N LEU A 429 15.42 -4.48 -29.81
CA LEU A 429 16.04 -5.49 -30.66
C LEU A 429 16.65 -4.79 -31.89
N TYR A 430 17.97 -4.86 -32.03
CA TYR A 430 18.67 -4.42 -33.24
C TYR A 430 18.92 -5.66 -34.11
N LEU A 431 18.25 -5.74 -35.26
CA LEU A 431 18.33 -6.88 -36.19
C LEU A 431 19.02 -6.46 -37.49
N ASN A 432 20.07 -7.20 -37.88
CA ASN A 432 20.71 -7.07 -39.19
C ASN A 432 20.50 -8.36 -39.99
N VAL A 433 19.79 -8.27 -41.11
CA VAL A 433 19.56 -9.40 -42.02
C VAL A 433 20.39 -9.17 -43.28
N ILE A 434 21.44 -9.98 -43.45
CA ILE A 434 22.33 -9.91 -44.62
C ILE A 434 21.93 -11.03 -45.59
N ILE A 435 21.53 -10.66 -46.80
CA ILE A 435 21.22 -11.60 -47.89
C ILE A 435 22.53 -11.88 -48.64
N ALA A 436 22.76 -13.17 -48.97
CA ALA A 436 23.94 -13.64 -49.70
C ALA A 436 23.97 -13.19 -51.16
#